data_AF-A0A0K3B0P6-F1
#
_entry.id   AF-A0A0K3B0P6-F1
#
_cell.length_a   1.000
_cell.length_b   1.000
_cell.length_c   1.000
_cell.angle_alpha   90.00
_cell.angle_beta   90.00
_cell.angle_gamma   90.00
#
_symmetry.space_group_name_H-M   'P 1'
#
loop_
_entity.id
_entity.type
_entity.pdbx_description
1 polymer ?
#
loop_
_entity_poly.entity_id
_entity_poly.type
_entity_poly.pdbx_seq_one_letter_code
_entity_poly.pdbx_strand_id
1 'polypeptide(L)'
;MAGDRWDAAAEREPDADNSRLQAEISMTALAVQLEPILQAIATDPTGAALQELRPRPEDYAKAFVWEMERLAMQRYEELWDDGIGFQRPVGRTQIAIHVAPAGAFIDDNAMSRPFPGGYRSIVNLLVPTRVWAAWQYRSPGSSTGISYDGLVWCDDHWAFFPKPYRVMTSR
;
A
#
# COMPACT_ATOMS: atom_id res chain seq x y z
N MET A 1 40.33 -41.37 -23.16
CA MET A 1 39.60 -41.15 -21.89
C MET A 1 39.13 -39.71 -21.90
N ALA A 2 37.86 -39.50 -22.24
CA ALA A 2 37.22 -38.19 -22.26
C ALA A 2 36.67 -37.93 -20.85
N GLY A 3 37.09 -36.82 -20.25
CA GLY A 3 36.55 -36.36 -18.98
C GLY A 3 35.30 -35.52 -19.24
N ASP A 4 34.17 -35.97 -18.72
CA ASP A 4 32.91 -35.26 -18.69
C ASP A 4 33.08 -33.91 -17.98
N ARG A 5 32.83 -32.85 -18.74
CA ARG A 5 32.74 -31.48 -18.25
C ARG A 5 31.28 -31.27 -17.86
N TRP A 6 31.00 -31.32 -16.56
CA TRP A 6 29.67 -31.06 -16.01
C TRP A 6 29.30 -29.60 -16.27
N ASP A 7 28.28 -29.39 -17.10
CA ASP A 7 27.64 -28.10 -17.33
C ASP A 7 26.89 -27.68 -16.04
N ALA A 8 27.45 -26.74 -15.30
CA ALA A 8 26.82 -26.11 -14.13
C ALA A 8 25.83 -25.00 -14.55
N ALA A 9 24.87 -25.35 -15.41
CA ALA A 9 23.81 -24.43 -15.81
C ALA A 9 22.47 -25.17 -15.79
N ALA A 10 21.53 -24.64 -14.97
CA ALA A 10 20.08 -24.83 -15.02
C ALA A 10 19.38 -25.54 -13.84
N GLU A 11 19.75 -25.24 -12.60
CA GLU A 11 18.83 -25.41 -11.46
C GLU A 11 18.52 -24.05 -10.84
N ARG A 12 17.78 -23.21 -11.56
CA ARG A 12 16.95 -22.19 -10.87
C ARG A 12 15.81 -22.96 -10.22
N GLU A 13 15.75 -22.93 -8.89
CA GLU A 13 14.77 -23.68 -8.10
C GLU A 13 13.33 -23.30 -8.50
N PRO A 14 12.50 -24.26 -8.96
CA PRO A 14 11.13 -24.00 -9.43
C PRO A 14 10.21 -23.42 -8.33
N ASP A 15 10.56 -23.58 -7.06
CA ASP A 15 9.75 -23.15 -5.92
C ASP A 15 9.81 -21.63 -5.67
N ALA A 16 10.98 -21.01 -5.91
CA ALA A 16 11.16 -19.57 -5.77
C ALA A 16 10.44 -18.80 -6.89
N ASP A 17 10.43 -19.36 -8.10
CA ASP A 17 9.74 -18.76 -9.25
C ASP A 17 8.21 -18.85 -9.08
N ASN A 18 7.72 -20.00 -8.61
CA ASN A 18 6.30 -20.17 -8.26
C ASN A 18 5.88 -19.21 -7.14
N SER A 19 6.68 -19.07 -6.07
CA SER A 19 6.38 -18.15 -4.96
C SER A 19 6.27 -16.69 -5.40
N ARG A 20 7.15 -16.25 -6.31
CA ARG A 20 7.10 -14.89 -6.88
C ARG A 20 5.86 -14.70 -7.72
N LEU A 21 5.55 -15.65 -8.60
CA LEU A 21 4.34 -15.61 -9.42
C LEU A 21 3.08 -15.56 -8.56
N GLN A 22 3.01 -16.34 -7.48
CA GLN A 22 1.89 -16.29 -6.52
C GLN A 22 1.77 -14.91 -5.88
N ALA A 23 2.88 -14.31 -5.43
CA ALA A 23 2.87 -12.96 -4.85
C ALA A 23 2.38 -11.91 -5.86
N GLU A 24 2.84 -11.97 -7.12
CA GLU A 24 2.38 -11.08 -8.18
C GLU A 24 0.88 -11.23 -8.47
N ILE A 25 0.37 -12.46 -8.50
CA ILE A 25 -1.06 -12.75 -8.66
C ILE A 25 -1.86 -12.19 -7.48
N SER A 26 -1.40 -12.41 -6.23
CA SER A 26 -2.07 -11.87 -5.04
C SER A 26 -2.09 -10.35 -5.02
N MET A 27 -0.98 -9.68 -5.35
CA MET A 27 -0.93 -8.22 -5.45
C MET A 27 -1.85 -7.69 -6.56
N THR A 28 -1.88 -8.35 -7.71
CA THR A 28 -2.81 -7.99 -8.80
C THR A 28 -4.26 -8.12 -8.36
N ALA A 29 -4.61 -9.20 -7.67
CA ALA A 29 -5.95 -9.41 -7.13
C ALA A 29 -6.35 -8.32 -6.12
N LEU A 30 -5.44 -7.93 -5.23
CA LEU A 30 -5.65 -6.85 -4.27
C LEU A 30 -5.87 -5.50 -4.96
N ALA A 31 -5.11 -5.18 -6.00
CA ALA A 31 -5.30 -3.95 -6.76
C ALA A 31 -6.68 -3.92 -7.45
N VAL A 32 -7.12 -5.04 -8.03
CA VAL A 32 -8.45 -5.20 -8.65
C VAL A 32 -9.57 -5.05 -7.61
N GLN A 33 -9.40 -5.62 -6.42
CA GLN A 33 -10.38 -5.47 -5.32
C GLN A 33 -10.47 -4.03 -4.82
N LEU A 34 -9.37 -3.29 -4.84
CA LEU A 34 -9.32 -1.92 -4.32
C LEU A 34 -9.99 -0.90 -5.26
N GLU A 35 -9.96 -1.14 -6.57
CA GLU A 35 -10.55 -0.23 -7.57
C GLU A 35 -12.02 0.18 -7.29
N PRO A 36 -12.98 -0.74 -7.06
CA PRO A 36 -14.36 -0.36 -6.77
C PRO A 36 -14.51 0.46 -5.48
N ILE A 37 -13.67 0.21 -4.47
CA ILE A 37 -13.65 0.99 -3.22
C ILE A 37 -13.23 2.43 -3.51
N LEU A 38 -12.14 2.62 -4.27
CA LEU A 38 -11.67 3.96 -4.66
C LEU A 38 -12.68 4.68 -5.55
N GLN A 39 -13.38 3.95 -6.43
CA GLN A 39 -14.45 4.52 -7.24
C GLN A 39 -15.62 5.00 -6.36
N ALA A 40 -16.00 4.23 -5.34
CA ALA A 40 -17.05 4.62 -4.39
C ALA A 40 -16.67 5.89 -3.65
N ILE A 41 -15.46 5.97 -3.08
CA ILE A 41 -14.93 7.18 -2.41
C ILE A 41 -14.97 8.41 -3.33
N ALA A 42 -14.55 8.25 -4.59
CA ALA A 42 -14.53 9.34 -5.55
C ALA A 42 -15.94 9.92 -5.82
N THR A 43 -16.97 9.06 -5.77
CA THR A 43 -18.34 9.44 -6.12
C THR A 43 -19.26 9.73 -4.94
N ASP A 44 -18.90 9.35 -3.71
CA ASP A 44 -19.79 9.45 -2.54
C ASP A 44 -19.75 10.84 -1.88
N PRO A 45 -20.72 11.74 -2.14
CA PRO A 45 -20.71 13.10 -1.61
C PRO A 45 -20.71 13.17 -0.09
N THR A 46 -21.20 12.13 0.59
CA THR A 46 -21.40 12.10 2.05
C THR A 46 -20.11 11.81 2.82
N GLY A 47 -19.15 11.13 2.18
CA GLY A 47 -17.92 10.67 2.81
C GLY A 47 -18.07 9.37 3.61
N ALA A 48 -19.25 8.72 3.59
CA ALA A 48 -19.48 7.43 4.23
C ALA A 48 -18.53 6.35 3.72
N ALA A 49 -18.30 6.26 2.40
CA ALA A 49 -17.36 5.30 1.81
C ALA A 49 -15.92 5.49 2.28
N LEU A 50 -15.53 6.74 2.59
CA LEU A 50 -14.22 7.02 3.17
C LEU A 50 -14.19 6.63 4.65
N GLN A 51 -15.28 6.86 5.39
CA GLN A 51 -15.38 6.50 6.81
C GLN A 51 -15.31 4.99 7.05
N GLU A 52 -15.78 4.16 6.10
CA GLU A 52 -15.63 2.70 6.16
C GLU A 52 -14.17 2.23 6.18
N LEU A 53 -13.22 3.10 5.79
CA LEU A 53 -11.79 2.83 5.79
C LEU A 53 -11.08 3.31 7.05
N ARG A 54 -11.79 3.90 8.03
CA ARG A 54 -11.21 4.24 9.33
C ARG A 54 -10.66 2.95 9.97
N PRO A 55 -9.38 2.90 10.37
CA PRO A 55 -8.80 1.70 10.96
C PRO A 55 -9.58 1.23 12.19
N ARG A 56 -9.70 -0.08 12.34
CA ARG A 56 -10.18 -0.74 13.55
C ARG A 56 -9.01 -0.89 14.53
N PRO A 57 -9.29 -1.06 15.85
CA PRO A 57 -8.22 -1.24 16.84
C PRO A 57 -7.21 -2.35 16.49
N GLU A 58 -7.68 -3.46 15.93
CA GLU A 58 -6.82 -4.58 15.53
C GLU A 58 -5.95 -4.32 14.29
N ASP A 59 -6.25 -3.29 13.49
CA ASP A 59 -5.52 -3.02 12.24
C ASP A 59 -4.16 -2.37 12.50
N TYR A 60 -4.01 -1.68 13.62
CA TYR A 60 -2.75 -1.04 13.99
C TYR A 60 -1.63 -2.07 14.17
N ALA A 61 -1.92 -3.21 14.81
CA ALA A 61 -0.98 -4.32 14.97
C ALA A 61 -0.65 -5.03 13.64
N LYS A 62 -1.52 -4.89 12.63
CA LYS A 62 -1.29 -5.44 11.28
C LYS A 62 -0.40 -4.50 10.46
N ALA A 63 -0.53 -3.19 10.62
CA ALA A 63 0.18 -2.20 9.82
C ALA A 63 1.56 -1.84 10.41
N PHE A 64 1.66 -1.75 11.74
CA PHE A 64 2.83 -1.25 12.46
C PHE A 64 3.47 -2.34 13.33
N VAL A 65 4.79 -2.24 13.52
CA VAL A 65 5.49 -3.11 14.48
C VAL A 65 4.97 -2.84 15.90
N TRP A 66 5.07 -3.84 16.77
CA TRP A 66 4.43 -3.82 18.10
C TRP A 66 4.84 -2.60 18.95
N GLU A 67 6.08 -2.11 18.82
CA GLU A 67 6.56 -0.91 19.52
C GLU A 67 5.80 0.36 19.12
N MET A 68 5.27 0.38 17.90
CA MET A 68 4.68 1.56 17.28
C MET A 68 3.15 1.52 17.25
N GLU A 69 2.53 0.37 17.53
CA GLU A 69 1.08 0.17 17.50
C GLU A 69 0.33 1.24 18.31
N ARG A 70 0.67 1.41 19.59
CA ARG A 70 -0.01 2.37 20.47
C ARG A 70 0.15 3.82 20.01
N LEU A 71 1.33 4.18 19.52
CA LEU A 71 1.59 5.53 19.00
C LEU A 71 0.81 5.78 17.71
N ALA A 72 0.80 4.80 16.81
CA ALA A 72 0.03 4.87 15.57
C ALA A 72 -1.46 5.03 15.88
N MET A 73 -2.01 4.18 16.76
CA MET A 73 -3.41 4.26 17.19
C MET A 73 -3.74 5.66 17.69
N GLN A 74 -3.00 6.17 18.67
CA GLN A 74 -3.27 7.52 19.20
C GLN A 74 -3.30 8.58 18.09
N ARG A 75 -2.26 8.65 17.25
CA ARG A 75 -2.12 9.73 16.26
C ARG A 75 -3.13 9.62 15.12
N TYR A 76 -3.50 8.42 14.72
CA TYR A 76 -4.48 8.23 13.66
C TYR A 76 -5.90 8.45 14.16
N GLU A 77 -6.25 8.02 15.38
CA GLU A 77 -7.56 8.34 15.95
C GLU A 77 -7.74 9.87 16.06
N GLU A 78 -6.72 10.59 16.56
CA GLU A 78 -6.71 12.06 16.59
C GLU A 78 -6.89 12.66 15.18
N LEU A 79 -6.13 12.17 14.18
CA LEU A 79 -6.22 12.64 12.80
C LEU A 79 -7.60 12.37 12.16
N TRP A 80 -8.21 11.23 12.47
CA TRP A 80 -9.54 10.88 11.96
C TRP A 80 -10.64 11.72 12.60
N ASP A 81 -10.50 12.04 13.88
CA ASP A 81 -11.43 12.92 14.60
C ASP A 81 -11.33 14.38 14.13
N ASP A 82 -10.11 14.88 13.88
CA ASP A 82 -9.86 16.22 13.33
C ASP A 82 -10.25 16.34 11.83
N GLY A 83 -10.28 15.20 11.13
CA GLY A 83 -10.54 15.09 9.70
C GLY A 83 -9.27 14.95 8.88
N ILE A 84 -9.21 13.87 8.10
CA ILE A 84 -8.00 13.44 7.38
C ILE A 84 -7.61 14.29 6.15
N GLY A 85 -8.31 15.40 5.88
CA GLY A 85 -8.01 16.30 4.77
C GLY A 85 -8.12 15.66 3.37
N PHE A 86 -8.94 14.62 3.21
CA PHE A 86 -9.16 13.99 1.91
C PHE A 86 -9.88 14.93 0.94
N GLN A 87 -9.41 15.00 -0.31
CA GLN A 87 -9.98 15.84 -1.35
C GLN A 87 -10.61 14.96 -2.42
N ARG A 88 -11.93 15.06 -2.58
CA ARG A 88 -12.61 14.32 -3.63
C ARG A 88 -12.12 14.81 -5.01
N PRO A 89 -11.79 13.91 -5.95
CA PRO A 89 -11.51 14.35 -7.31
C PRO A 89 -12.78 14.93 -7.96
N VAL A 90 -12.58 15.85 -8.91
CA VAL A 90 -13.68 16.52 -9.62
C VAL A 90 -13.77 15.99 -11.06
N GLY A 91 -15.00 15.71 -11.51
CA GLY A 91 -15.27 15.25 -12.87
C GLY A 91 -14.99 13.76 -13.08
N ARG A 92 -14.84 13.36 -14.35
CA ARG A 92 -14.52 11.96 -14.69
C ARG A 92 -13.07 11.66 -14.33
N THR A 93 -12.85 10.55 -13.64
CA THR A 93 -11.52 10.12 -13.20
C THR A 93 -11.11 8.79 -13.82
N GLN A 94 -9.80 8.61 -13.94
CA GLN A 94 -9.12 7.32 -14.07
C GLN A 94 -8.31 7.11 -12.79
N ILE A 95 -8.27 5.86 -12.31
CA ILE A 95 -7.59 5.51 -11.06
C ILE A 95 -6.33 4.72 -11.42
N ALA A 96 -5.16 5.23 -11.07
CA ALA A 96 -3.93 4.47 -11.11
C ALA A 96 -3.64 3.93 -9.71
N ILE A 97 -3.54 2.60 -9.55
CA ILE A 97 -3.35 1.92 -8.27
C ILE A 97 -1.99 1.23 -8.28
N HIS A 98 -1.24 1.40 -7.20
CA HIS A 98 0.03 0.73 -6.96
C HIS A 98 -0.01 0.07 -5.59
N VAL A 99 0.36 -1.21 -5.52
CA VAL A 99 0.45 -1.96 -4.28
C VAL A 99 1.86 -2.51 -4.09
N ALA A 100 2.33 -2.56 -2.86
CA ALA A 100 3.63 -3.13 -2.51
C ALA A 100 3.64 -3.62 -1.05
N PRO A 101 4.35 -4.72 -0.74
CA PRO A 101 4.63 -5.06 0.66
C PRO A 101 5.54 -4.00 1.28
N ALA A 102 5.38 -3.72 2.57
CA ALA A 102 6.16 -2.68 3.26
C ALA A 102 7.67 -2.91 3.18
N GLY A 103 8.11 -4.16 3.20
CA GLY A 103 9.53 -4.54 3.05
C GLY A 103 10.15 -4.10 1.72
N ALA A 104 9.35 -3.86 0.68
CA ALA A 104 9.84 -3.33 -0.59
C ALA A 104 10.29 -1.87 -0.50
N PHE A 105 9.94 -1.13 0.56
CA PHE A 105 10.30 0.29 0.71
C PHE A 105 11.73 0.54 1.20
N ILE A 106 12.47 -0.51 1.57
CA ILE A 106 13.87 -0.42 2.00
C ILE A 106 14.73 0.19 0.88
N ASP A 107 14.55 -0.30 -0.35
CA ASP A 107 15.37 0.06 -1.51
C ASP A 107 14.58 0.86 -2.56
N ASP A 108 15.30 1.50 -3.49
CA ASP A 108 14.69 2.06 -4.70
C ASP A 108 14.51 0.95 -5.74
N ASN A 109 13.26 0.55 -5.98
CA ASN A 109 12.91 -0.52 -6.91
C ASN A 109 11.57 -0.22 -7.60
N ALA A 110 11.19 -1.09 -8.55
CA ALA A 110 9.96 -0.90 -9.32
C ALA A 110 8.68 -0.83 -8.47
N MET A 111 8.64 -1.52 -7.32
CA MET A 111 7.49 -1.52 -6.40
C MET A 111 7.46 -0.29 -5.49
N SER A 112 8.63 0.26 -5.10
CA SER A 112 8.72 1.41 -4.19
C SER A 112 8.59 2.76 -4.90
N ARG A 113 9.00 2.89 -6.16
CA ARG A 113 8.96 4.15 -6.93
C ARG A 113 7.59 4.83 -7.02
N PRO A 114 6.46 4.10 -7.12
CA PRO A 114 5.15 4.74 -7.12
C PRO A 114 4.72 5.34 -5.77
N PHE A 115 5.40 4.96 -4.68
CA PHE A 115 5.10 5.45 -3.33
C PHE A 115 5.88 6.73 -3.01
N PRO A 116 5.38 7.59 -2.10
CA PRO A 116 6.15 8.73 -1.61
C PRO A 116 7.47 8.29 -0.98
N GLY A 117 8.55 9.03 -1.25
CA GLY A 117 9.88 8.72 -0.71
C GLY A 117 9.96 8.67 0.83
N GLY A 118 9.00 9.28 1.52
CA GLY A 118 8.88 9.22 2.99
C GLY A 118 8.64 7.81 3.54
N TYR A 119 8.13 6.86 2.75
CA TYR A 119 7.99 5.47 3.22
C TYR A 119 9.33 4.85 3.62
N ARG A 120 10.42 5.23 2.96
CA ARG A 120 11.76 4.75 3.32
C ARG A 120 12.18 5.17 4.73
N SER A 121 11.74 6.33 5.21
CA SER A 121 12.10 6.81 6.56
C SER A 121 11.30 6.15 7.68
N ILE A 122 10.25 5.39 7.35
CA ILE A 122 9.40 4.70 8.32
C ILE A 122 9.32 3.20 8.11
N VAL A 123 10.04 2.63 7.13
CA VAL A 123 9.92 1.20 6.78
C VAL A 123 10.19 0.27 7.97
N ASN A 124 11.08 0.67 8.89
CA ASN A 124 11.38 -0.05 10.12
C ASN A 124 10.28 0.04 11.19
N LEU A 125 9.25 0.86 10.98
CA LEU A 125 8.08 1.01 11.84
C LEU A 125 6.88 0.18 11.33
N LEU A 126 6.99 -0.39 10.12
CA LEU A 126 5.91 -1.11 9.45
C LEU A 126 6.11 -2.61 9.53
N VAL A 127 5.02 -3.38 9.55
CA VAL A 127 5.08 -4.84 9.38
C VAL A 127 5.55 -5.16 7.95
N PRO A 128 6.73 -5.80 7.74
CA PRO A 128 7.34 -5.88 6.40
C PRO A 128 6.51 -6.63 5.35
N THR A 129 5.73 -7.61 5.78
CA THR A 129 4.90 -8.43 4.88
C THR A 129 3.58 -7.76 4.53
N ARG A 130 3.23 -6.63 5.15
CA ARG A 130 1.93 -6.00 4.96
C ARG A 130 1.87 -5.23 3.65
N VAL A 131 0.78 -5.43 2.89
CA VAL A 131 0.57 -4.77 1.60
C VAL A 131 -0.02 -3.39 1.82
N TRP A 132 0.68 -2.39 1.31
CA TRP A 132 0.27 -0.99 1.26
C TRP A 132 -0.14 -0.62 -0.17
N ALA A 133 -1.01 0.38 -0.29
CA ALA A 133 -1.43 0.94 -1.56
C ALA A 133 -1.22 2.47 -1.60
N ALA A 134 -0.77 2.92 -2.77
CA ALA A 134 -0.77 4.30 -3.20
C ALA A 134 -1.59 4.41 -4.50
N TRP A 135 -2.30 5.51 -4.68
CA TRP A 135 -3.14 5.68 -5.86
C TRP A 135 -3.20 7.14 -6.31
N GLN A 136 -3.66 7.34 -7.54
CA GLN A 136 -3.84 8.65 -8.13
C GLN A 136 -5.15 8.73 -8.90
N TYR A 137 -5.93 9.78 -8.63
CA TYR A 137 -7.07 10.17 -9.47
C TYR A 137 -6.61 11.12 -10.56
N ARG A 138 -6.77 10.72 -11.82
CA ARG A 138 -6.35 11.48 -13.01
C ARG A 138 -7.56 11.84 -13.86
N SER A 139 -7.50 12.99 -14.54
CA SER A 139 -8.41 13.25 -15.65
C SER A 139 -8.05 12.37 -16.85
N PRO A 140 -9.02 11.98 -17.71
CA PRO A 140 -8.73 11.20 -18.91
C PRO A 140 -7.67 11.86 -19.78
N GLY A 141 -6.62 11.09 -20.14
CA GLY A 141 -5.51 11.57 -20.96
C GLY A 141 -4.44 12.39 -20.21
N SER A 142 -4.63 12.66 -18.91
CA SER A 142 -3.63 13.30 -18.07
C SER A 142 -2.69 12.28 -17.42
N SER A 143 -1.40 12.59 -17.37
CA SER A 143 -0.42 11.85 -16.55
C SER A 143 -0.33 12.35 -15.11
N THR A 144 -0.95 13.50 -14.80
CA THR A 144 -0.96 14.13 -13.48
C THR A 144 -2.34 14.06 -12.85
N GLY A 145 -2.37 14.10 -11.52
CA GLY A 145 -3.59 13.95 -10.75
C GLY A 145 -3.36 14.11 -9.25
N ILE A 146 -4.42 13.92 -8.48
CA ILE A 146 -4.37 14.00 -7.01
C ILE A 146 -3.91 12.64 -6.50
N SER A 147 -2.76 12.60 -5.81
CA SER A 147 -2.17 11.39 -5.28
C SER A 147 -2.49 11.20 -3.80
N TYR A 148 -2.69 9.94 -3.43
CA TYR A 148 -2.93 9.47 -2.08
C TYR A 148 -2.11 8.21 -1.81
N ASP A 149 -1.92 7.92 -0.54
CA ASP A 149 -1.15 6.77 -0.06
C ASP A 149 -1.58 6.45 1.36
N GLY A 150 -1.36 5.19 1.78
CA GLY A 150 -1.56 4.76 3.16
C GLY A 150 -2.69 3.76 3.35
N LEU A 151 -3.26 3.21 2.28
CA LEU A 151 -4.19 2.10 2.41
C LEU A 151 -3.44 0.81 2.70
N VAL A 152 -3.91 0.02 3.66
CA VAL A 152 -3.29 -1.23 4.07
C VAL A 152 -4.31 -2.35 3.97
N TRP A 153 -3.94 -3.46 3.34
CA TRP A 153 -4.78 -4.66 3.36
C TRP A 153 -4.72 -5.29 4.76
N CYS A 154 -5.86 -5.41 5.42
CA CYS A 154 -6.07 -5.87 6.81
C CYS A 154 -6.65 -7.31 6.89
N ASP A 155 -6.30 -8.18 5.94
CA ASP A 155 -6.67 -9.60 5.80
C ASP A 155 -8.05 -9.82 5.16
N ASP A 156 -9.03 -9.00 5.54
CA ASP A 156 -10.41 -9.06 5.03
C ASP A 156 -10.92 -7.71 4.49
N HIS A 157 -10.27 -6.61 4.82
CA HIS A 157 -10.67 -5.26 4.43
C HIS A 157 -9.47 -4.34 4.21
N TRP A 158 -9.72 -3.14 3.69
CA TRP A 158 -8.71 -2.08 3.58
C TRP A 158 -8.89 -1.06 4.73
N ALA A 159 -7.80 -0.71 5.39
CA ALA A 159 -7.76 0.36 6.39
C ALA A 159 -6.87 1.51 5.91
N PHE A 160 -7.27 2.75 6.18
CA PHE A 160 -6.60 3.94 5.66
C PHE A 160 -5.81 4.69 6.74
N PHE A 161 -4.49 4.65 6.57
CA PHE A 161 -3.48 5.31 7.38
C PHE A 161 -2.82 6.44 6.56
N PRO A 162 -3.50 7.57 6.32
CA PRO A 162 -3.04 8.60 5.39
C PRO A 162 -1.64 9.12 5.73
N LYS A 163 -0.74 9.13 4.73
CA LYS A 163 0.61 9.71 4.81
C LYS A 163 1.37 9.28 6.09
N PRO A 164 1.62 7.97 6.27
CA PRO A 164 2.20 7.45 7.51
C PRO A 164 3.56 8.04 7.83
N TYR A 165 4.34 8.38 6.80
CA TYR A 165 5.62 9.04 6.95
C TYR A 165 5.54 10.46 7.49
N ARG A 166 4.36 11.09 7.52
CA ARG A 166 4.13 12.37 8.22
C ARG A 166 3.64 12.10 9.63
N VAL A 167 2.64 11.24 9.77
CA VAL A 167 2.01 10.95 11.07
C VAL A 167 3.03 10.35 12.05
N MET A 168 3.86 9.42 11.60
CA MET A 168 4.79 8.69 12.47
C MET A 168 6.09 9.43 12.76
N THR A 169 6.44 10.46 11.99
CA THR A 169 7.67 11.25 12.21
C THR A 169 7.42 12.63 12.81
N SER A 170 6.17 13.08 12.89
CA SER A 170 5.82 14.32 13.60
C SER A 170 6.27 14.23 15.06
N ARG A 171 6.86 15.32 15.57
CA ARG A 171 7.30 15.43 16.96
C ARG A 171 6.13 15.73 17.88
#